data_AF-A0A832YAB6-F1
#
_entry.id   AF-A0A832YAB6-F1
#
_cell.length_a   1.000
_cell.length_b   1.000
_cell.length_c   1.000
_cell.angle_alpha   90.00
_cell.angle_beta   90.00
_cell.angle_gamma   90.00
#
_symmetry.space_group_name_H-M   'P 1'
#
loop_
_entity.id
_entity.type
_entity.pdbx_description
1 polymer ?
#
loop_
_entity_poly.entity_id
_entity_poly.type
_entity_poly.pdbx_seq_one_letter_code
_entity_poly.pdbx_strand_id
1 'polypeptide(L)'
;MVVAYFSAEIGLWSDLHTYSGGLGVLAGDHVKSAADGEVDLVAVTLLYREGYGRQHLDAEGNQSETYPEIDPSEHLTDTGIELALPLDGTTLNARVWVTHVTGISGHVVPVYFIDTRHDLNKPEHAALGNRLYGGDDSTRLRQEYLLGVGGIRVLKAIGEWPLKG
;
A
#
# COMPACT_ATOMS: atom_id res chain seq x y z
N MET A 1 13.12 -15.77 11.27
CA MET A 1 12.37 -14.90 12.23
C MET A 1 11.81 -13.79 11.38
N VAL A 2 10.50 -13.63 11.29
CA VAL A 2 9.88 -12.72 10.32
C VAL A 2 9.82 -11.31 10.88
N VAL A 3 10.32 -10.35 10.11
CA VAL A 3 10.19 -8.90 10.39
C VAL A 3 9.00 -8.37 9.60
N ALA A 4 8.02 -7.81 10.29
CA ALA A 4 6.92 -7.11 9.63
C ALA A 4 7.27 -5.62 9.43
N TYR A 5 7.24 -5.18 8.18
CA TYR A 5 7.65 -3.83 7.78
C TYR A 5 6.44 -3.04 7.28
N PHE A 6 6.04 -2.01 8.03
CA PHE A 6 4.89 -1.18 7.71
C PHE A 6 5.36 0.17 7.20
N SER A 7 4.89 0.58 6.03
CA SER A 7 5.13 1.91 5.49
C SER A 7 3.86 2.45 4.84
N ALA A 8 3.61 3.76 4.97
CA ALA A 8 2.49 4.41 4.30
C ALA A 8 2.60 4.30 2.77
N GLU A 9 3.83 4.26 2.24
CA GLU A 9 4.12 4.07 0.83
C GLU A 9 5.34 3.16 0.63
N ILE A 10 5.34 2.38 -0.44
CA ILE A 10 6.47 1.55 -0.87
C ILE A 10 6.60 1.69 -2.38
N GLY A 11 7.73 2.21 -2.85
CA GLY A 11 8.04 2.38 -4.27
C GLY A 11 8.78 1.16 -4.81
N LEU A 12 8.09 0.31 -5.56
CA LEU A 12 8.68 -0.91 -6.14
C LEU A 12 9.07 -0.72 -7.61
N TRP A 13 8.13 -0.20 -8.41
CA TRP A 13 8.30 0.04 -9.83
C TRP A 13 7.70 1.39 -10.19
N SER A 14 8.26 2.05 -11.20
CA SER A 14 7.76 3.35 -11.65
C SER A 14 6.31 3.29 -12.14
N ASP A 15 5.87 2.15 -12.68
CA ASP A 15 4.51 1.95 -13.17
C ASP A 15 3.49 1.62 -12.06
N LEU A 16 3.95 1.20 -10.88
CA LEU A 16 3.12 1.04 -9.70
C LEU A 16 3.17 2.33 -8.88
N HIS A 17 2.31 3.27 -9.24
CA HIS A 17 2.33 4.66 -8.78
C HIS A 17 1.83 4.86 -7.33
N THR A 18 2.12 3.95 -6.41
CA THR A 18 1.60 3.95 -5.03
C THR A 18 2.49 4.71 -4.03
N TYR A 19 3.42 5.54 -4.52
CA TYR A 19 4.35 6.33 -3.72
C TYR A 19 4.62 7.70 -4.36
N SER A 20 5.12 8.66 -3.60
CA SER A 20 5.27 10.06 -3.98
C SER A 20 6.66 10.65 -3.74
N GLY A 21 7.52 9.99 -2.94
CA GLY A 21 8.81 10.58 -2.60
C GLY A 21 9.81 9.63 -1.94
N GLY A 22 10.75 10.24 -1.20
CA GLY A 22 11.92 9.54 -0.67
C GLY A 22 11.61 8.47 0.38
N LEU A 23 10.49 8.60 1.11
CA LEU A 23 10.06 7.55 2.05
C LEU A 23 9.71 6.26 1.29
N GLY A 24 8.89 6.36 0.24
CA GLY A 24 8.53 5.23 -0.60
C GLY A 24 9.73 4.58 -1.29
N VAL A 25 10.66 5.39 -1.80
CA VAL A 25 11.91 4.90 -2.40
C VAL A 25 12.73 4.12 -1.37
N LEU A 26 12.97 4.70 -0.19
CA LEU A 26 13.73 4.04 0.87
C LEU A 26 13.04 2.74 1.35
N ALA A 27 11.71 2.76 1.45
CA ALA A 27 10.94 1.57 1.80
C ALA A 27 11.07 0.46 0.75
N GLY A 28 11.05 0.82 -0.53
CA GLY A 28 11.36 -0.09 -1.64
C GLY A 28 12.77 -0.66 -1.57
N ASP A 29 13.76 0.19 -1.28
CA ASP A 29 15.16 -0.22 -1.11
C ASP A 29 15.33 -1.18 0.08
N HIS A 30 14.61 -0.97 1.18
CA HIS A 30 14.59 -1.93 2.29
C HIS A 30 14.01 -3.28 1.88
N VAL A 31 12.90 -3.29 1.14
CA VAL A 31 12.30 -4.53 0.61
C VAL A 31 13.28 -5.25 -0.30
N LYS A 32 13.92 -4.54 -1.24
CA LYS A 32 14.91 -5.13 -2.16
C LYS A 32 16.15 -5.62 -1.43
N SER A 33 16.66 -4.85 -0.46
CA SER A 33 17.82 -5.22 0.34
C SER A 33 17.54 -6.43 1.22
N ALA A 34 16.33 -6.55 1.77
CA ALA A 34 15.90 -7.73 2.50
C ALA A 34 15.83 -8.96 1.58
N ALA A 35 15.32 -8.80 0.36
CA ALA A 35 15.29 -9.85 -0.64
C ALA A 35 16.72 -10.30 -1.03
N ASP A 36 17.64 -9.37 -1.26
CA ASP A 36 19.04 -9.68 -1.62
C ASP A 36 19.85 -10.26 -0.45
N GLY A 37 19.55 -9.81 0.76
CA GLY A 37 20.23 -10.24 1.99
C GLY A 37 19.61 -11.46 2.67
N GLU A 38 18.65 -12.12 2.03
CA GLU A 38 17.94 -13.30 2.57
C GLU A 38 17.30 -13.07 3.94
N VAL A 39 16.77 -11.85 4.15
CA VAL A 39 16.06 -11.49 5.37
C VAL A 39 14.59 -11.86 5.23
N ASP A 40 14.08 -12.64 6.18
CA ASP A 40 12.65 -12.93 6.32
C ASP A 40 11.88 -11.64 6.64
N LEU A 41 11.41 -10.93 5.62
CA LEU A 41 10.64 -9.69 5.74
C LEU A 41 9.28 -9.85 5.07
N VAL A 42 8.24 -9.32 5.70
CA VAL A 42 6.91 -9.16 5.12
C VAL A 42 6.54 -7.69 5.19
N ALA A 43 6.31 -7.08 4.02
CA ALA A 43 5.97 -5.67 3.96
C ALA A 43 4.45 -5.47 3.84
N VAL A 44 3.92 -4.44 4.49
CA VAL A 44 2.51 -4.03 4.40
C VAL A 44 2.41 -2.54 4.14
N THR A 45 1.59 -2.16 3.18
CA THR A 45 1.35 -0.77 2.79
C THR A 45 -0.10 -0.56 2.33
N LEU A 46 -0.46 0.68 1.99
CA LEU A 46 -1.78 1.02 1.45
C LEU A 46 -1.74 1.05 -0.08
N LEU A 47 -2.83 0.63 -0.72
CA LEU A 47 -3.00 0.79 -2.16
C LEU A 47 -3.66 2.13 -2.47
N TYR A 48 -2.89 3.08 -3.01
CA TYR A 48 -3.44 4.33 -3.53
C TYR A 48 -3.76 4.20 -5.02
N ARG A 49 -5.05 4.13 -5.35
CA ARG A 49 -5.55 3.91 -6.72
C ARG A 49 -5.27 5.07 -7.66
N GLU A 50 -5.23 6.30 -7.16
CA GLU A 50 -4.93 7.50 -7.97
C GLU A 50 -3.46 7.93 -7.88
N GLY A 51 -2.65 7.23 -7.09
CA GLY A 51 -1.22 7.45 -6.96
C GLY A 51 -0.80 8.90 -6.63
N TYR A 52 0.31 9.33 -7.22
CA TYR A 52 0.77 10.72 -7.23
C TYR A 52 0.42 11.39 -8.57
N GLY A 53 0.22 12.71 -8.56
CA GLY A 53 -0.15 13.47 -9.74
C GLY A 53 0.91 13.38 -10.83
N ARG A 54 0.52 12.95 -12.03
CA ARG A 54 1.37 13.08 -13.22
C ARG A 54 1.42 14.54 -13.63
N GLN A 55 2.59 15.15 -13.48
CA GLN A 55 2.84 16.54 -13.82
C GLN A 55 2.92 16.72 -15.35
N HIS A 56 2.20 17.71 -15.85
CA HIS A 56 2.28 18.21 -17.23
C HIS A 56 2.68 19.67 -17.20
N LEU A 57 3.57 20.06 -18.11
CA LEU A 57 3.95 21.44 -18.35
C LEU A 57 3.51 21.80 -19.77
N ASP A 58 2.66 22.82 -19.90
CA ASP A 58 2.28 23.34 -21.22
C ASP A 58 3.39 24.21 -21.82
N ALA A 59 3.19 24.68 -23.06
CA ALA A 59 4.17 25.48 -23.78
C ALA A 59 4.42 26.85 -23.13
N GLU A 60 3.49 27.31 -22.30
CA GLU A 60 3.52 28.55 -21.53
C GLU A 60 4.16 28.36 -20.14
N GLY A 61 4.49 27.12 -19.77
CA GLY A 61 5.10 26.77 -18.49
C GLY A 61 4.11 26.63 -17.34
N ASN A 62 2.80 26.56 -17.60
CA ASN A 62 1.82 26.25 -16.57
C ASN A 62 1.86 24.76 -16.22
N GLN A 63 1.89 24.50 -14.92
CA GLN A 63 1.82 23.14 -14.39
C GLN A 63 0.37 22.70 -14.23
N SER A 64 0.06 21.51 -14.74
CA SER A 64 -1.18 20.79 -14.44
C SER A 64 -0.88 19.36 -14.02
N GLU A 65 -1.84 18.71 -13.36
CA GLU A 65 -1.67 17.35 -12.84
C GLU A 65 -2.86 16.47 -13.20
N THR A 66 -2.57 15.22 -13.60
CA THR A 66 -3.58 14.18 -13.81
C THR A 66 -3.36 13.03 -12.85
N TYR A 67 -4.46 12.44 -12.39
CA TYR A 67 -4.48 11.35 -11.42
C TYR A 67 -5.22 10.14 -12.01
N PRO A 68 -4.61 9.43 -13.00
CA PRO A 68 -5.25 8.26 -13.57
C PRO A 68 -5.36 7.15 -12.53
N GLU A 69 -6.52 6.50 -12.47
CA GLU A 69 -6.72 5.35 -11.60
C GLU A 69 -5.93 4.13 -12.15
N ILE A 70 -5.23 3.41 -11.27
CA ILE A 70 -4.53 2.16 -11.61
C ILE A 70 -5.44 0.94 -11.42
N ASP A 71 -5.32 -0.01 -12.35
CA ASP A 71 -5.82 -1.37 -12.13
C ASP A 71 -4.71 -2.19 -11.44
N PRO A 72 -4.86 -2.59 -10.17
CA PRO A 72 -3.85 -3.33 -9.44
C PRO A 72 -3.57 -4.69 -10.07
N SER A 73 -4.51 -5.27 -10.83
CA SER A 73 -4.27 -6.57 -11.47
C SER A 73 -3.17 -6.53 -12.53
N GLU A 74 -2.77 -5.34 -13.00
CA GLU A 74 -1.62 -5.16 -13.91
C GLU A 74 -0.27 -5.42 -13.23
N HIS A 75 -0.19 -5.27 -11.89
CA HIS A 75 1.07 -5.34 -11.14
C HIS A 75 1.02 -6.23 -9.89
N LEU A 76 -0.17 -6.51 -9.37
CA LEU A 76 -0.44 -7.16 -8.09
C LEU A 76 -1.37 -8.36 -8.31
N THR A 77 -1.25 -9.36 -7.44
CA THR A 77 -2.12 -10.53 -7.40
C THR A 77 -3.17 -10.34 -6.30
N ASP A 78 -4.43 -10.62 -6.60
CA ASP A 78 -5.51 -10.66 -5.61
C ASP A 78 -5.28 -11.87 -4.68
N THR A 79 -5.22 -11.62 -3.37
CA THR A 79 -5.05 -12.69 -2.39
C THR A 79 -6.36 -13.40 -2.03
N GLY A 80 -7.50 -12.82 -2.39
CA GLY A 80 -8.84 -13.23 -1.95
C GLY A 80 -9.13 -12.88 -0.48
N ILE A 81 -8.22 -12.21 0.22
CA ILE A 81 -8.41 -11.78 1.61
C ILE A 81 -9.20 -10.47 1.62
N GLU A 82 -10.33 -10.50 2.32
CA GLU A 82 -11.16 -9.34 2.62
C GLU A 82 -11.06 -9.00 4.12
N LEU A 83 -10.88 -7.71 4.42
CA LEU A 83 -10.81 -7.18 5.77
C LEU A 83 -12.08 -6.40 6.09
N ALA A 84 -12.55 -6.49 7.34
CA ALA A 84 -13.60 -5.65 7.89
C ALA A 84 -13.12 -5.02 9.20
N LEU A 85 -13.11 -3.69 9.25
CA LEU A 85 -12.55 -2.89 10.35
C LEU A 85 -13.60 -1.88 10.84
N PRO A 86 -13.79 -1.71 12.15
CA PRO A 86 -14.67 -0.66 12.65
C PRO A 86 -14.00 0.72 12.47
N LEU A 87 -14.66 1.62 11.75
CA LEU A 87 -14.19 3.00 11.54
C LEU A 87 -15.38 3.96 11.43
N ASP A 88 -15.28 5.13 12.06
CA ASP A 88 -16.31 6.18 12.06
C ASP A 88 -17.72 5.69 12.47
N GLY A 89 -17.80 4.72 13.39
CA GLY A 89 -19.06 4.11 13.80
C GLY A 89 -19.70 3.18 12.76
N THR A 90 -18.96 2.85 11.70
CA THR A 90 -19.37 1.97 10.59
C THR A 90 -18.29 0.91 10.33
N THR A 91 -18.43 0.11 9.26
CA THR A 91 -17.40 -0.84 8.80
C THR A 91 -16.67 -0.30 7.59
N LEU A 92 -15.34 -0.25 7.68
CA LEU A 92 -14.42 -0.13 6.55
C LEU A 92 -14.08 -1.53 6.06
N ASN A 93 -14.36 -1.80 4.80
CA ASN A 93 -13.98 -3.03 4.10
C ASN A 93 -12.73 -2.77 3.27
N ALA A 94 -11.85 -3.75 3.14
CA ALA A 94 -10.67 -3.61 2.29
C ALA A 94 -10.23 -4.96 1.71
N ARG A 95 -9.79 -4.95 0.46
CA ARG A 95 -9.17 -6.09 -0.20
C ARG A 95 -7.67 -6.07 -0.01
N VAL A 96 -7.05 -7.24 0.07
CA VAL A 96 -5.59 -7.37 0.15
C VAL A 96 -5.03 -7.87 -1.17
N TRP A 97 -4.08 -7.12 -1.70
CA TRP A 97 -3.28 -7.48 -2.88
C TRP A 97 -1.87 -7.83 -2.45
N VAL A 98 -1.14 -8.59 -3.26
CA VAL A 98 0.25 -8.95 -3.01
C VAL A 98 1.09 -8.84 -4.26
N THR A 99 2.35 -8.48 -4.08
CA THR A 99 3.40 -8.75 -5.07
C THR A 99 4.66 -9.27 -4.39
N HIS A 100 5.58 -9.83 -5.18
CA HIS A 100 6.76 -10.52 -4.70
C HIS A 100 8.02 -9.88 -5.25
N VAL A 101 8.88 -9.39 -4.37
CA VAL A 101 10.21 -8.88 -4.74
C VAL A 101 11.22 -10.01 -4.57
N THR A 102 11.85 -10.39 -5.68
CA THR A 102 12.85 -11.46 -5.69
C THR A 102 14.26 -10.87 -5.67
N GLY A 103 15.06 -11.34 -4.72
CA GLY A 103 16.46 -10.97 -4.57
C GLY A 103 17.39 -11.72 -5.53
N ILE A 104 18.65 -11.35 -5.56
CA ILE A 104 19.66 -11.96 -6.44
C ILE A 104 19.90 -13.46 -6.17
N SER A 105 19.62 -13.94 -4.96
CA SER A 105 19.73 -15.36 -4.59
C SER A 105 18.46 -16.17 -4.87
N GLY A 106 17.36 -15.50 -5.27
CA GLY A 106 16.05 -16.11 -5.42
C GLY A 106 15.19 -16.05 -4.15
N HIS A 107 15.70 -15.50 -3.04
CA HIS A 107 14.86 -15.22 -1.85
C HIS A 107 13.77 -14.20 -2.19
N VAL A 108 12.59 -14.38 -1.60
CA VAL A 108 11.39 -13.61 -1.96
C VAL A 108 10.85 -12.89 -0.74
N VAL A 109 10.60 -11.59 -0.90
CA VAL A 109 9.91 -10.75 0.08
C VAL A 109 8.52 -10.40 -0.46
N PRO A 110 7.43 -10.83 0.21
CA PRO A 110 6.08 -10.42 -0.16
C PRO A 110 5.80 -8.99 0.33
N VAL A 111 5.13 -8.21 -0.53
CA VAL A 111 4.63 -6.87 -0.22
C VAL A 111 3.11 -6.88 -0.38
N TYR A 112 2.41 -6.68 0.72
CA TYR A 112 0.95 -6.64 0.77
C TYR A 112 0.43 -5.21 0.73
N PHE A 113 -0.63 -5.00 -0.06
CA PHE A 113 -1.28 -3.71 -0.24
C PHE A 113 -2.73 -3.80 0.22
N ILE A 114 -3.15 -2.87 1.08
CA ILE A 114 -4.53 -2.78 1.58
C ILE A 114 -5.32 -1.78 0.75
N ASP A 115 -6.39 -2.23 0.11
CA ASP A 115 -7.18 -1.46 -0.84
C ASP A 115 -8.60 -1.22 -0.33
N THR A 116 -8.98 0.04 -0.15
CA THR A 116 -10.33 0.42 0.30
C THR A 116 -11.35 0.53 -0.83
N ARG A 117 -10.95 0.31 -2.09
CA ARG A 117 -11.87 0.28 -3.23
C ARG A 117 -12.74 -0.98 -3.16
N HIS A 118 -13.85 -0.89 -2.45
CA HIS A 118 -14.74 -2.01 -2.14
C HIS A 118 -16.21 -1.57 -2.19
N ASP A 119 -17.09 -2.35 -2.81
CA ASP A 119 -18.49 -1.96 -3.08
C ASP A 119 -19.34 -1.74 -1.82
N LEU A 120 -18.97 -2.41 -0.73
CA LEU A 120 -19.62 -2.23 0.58
C LEU A 120 -19.17 -0.96 1.33
N ASN A 121 -18.17 -0.24 0.84
CA ASN A 121 -17.72 0.99 1.49
C ASN A 121 -18.58 2.18 1.12
N LYS A 122 -18.80 3.05 2.10
CA LYS A 122 -19.28 4.40 1.85
C LYS A 122 -18.23 5.19 1.04
N PRO A 123 -18.64 6.23 0.30
CA PRO A 123 -17.71 7.07 -0.47
C PRO A 123 -16.55 7.60 0.38
N GLU A 124 -16.80 8.02 1.63
CA GLU A 124 -15.73 8.52 2.52
C GLU A 124 -14.67 7.46 2.84
N HIS A 125 -15.06 6.19 2.97
CA HIS A 125 -14.17 5.07 3.25
C HIS A 125 -13.41 4.62 2.00
N ALA A 126 -14.09 4.55 0.86
CA ALA A 126 -13.47 4.23 -0.41
C ALA A 126 -12.39 5.26 -0.78
N ALA A 127 -12.64 6.54 -0.50
CA ALA A 127 -11.73 7.64 -0.79
C ALA A 127 -10.40 7.59 -0.01
N LEU A 128 -10.31 6.83 1.08
CA LEU A 128 -9.05 6.67 1.85
C LEU A 128 -7.93 6.07 1.01
N GLY A 129 -8.26 5.23 0.02
CA GLY A 129 -7.35 4.62 -0.93
C GLY A 129 -7.21 5.39 -2.25
N ASN A 130 -7.69 6.64 -2.34
CA ASN A 130 -7.52 7.41 -3.57
C ASN A 130 -6.08 7.93 -3.67
N ARG A 131 -5.70 8.85 -2.77
CA ARG A 131 -4.43 9.58 -2.86
C ARG A 131 -3.61 9.46 -1.58
N LEU A 132 -2.31 9.31 -1.79
CA LEU A 132 -1.32 9.50 -0.75
C LEU A 132 -1.23 10.98 -0.40
N TYR A 133 -1.21 11.30 0.90
CA TYR A 133 -1.21 12.68 1.43
C TYR A 133 -2.40 13.54 0.96
N GLY A 134 -3.48 12.93 0.51
CA GLY A 134 -4.73 13.61 0.20
C GLY A 134 -5.54 13.94 1.44
N GLY A 135 -6.41 14.94 1.34
CA GLY A 135 -7.35 15.30 2.39
C GLY A 135 -6.72 16.12 3.52
N ASP A 136 -7.31 16.00 4.71
CA ASP A 136 -6.94 16.71 5.93
C ASP A 136 -6.35 15.75 6.99
N ASP A 137 -6.06 16.28 8.18
CA ASP A 137 -5.54 15.50 9.31
C ASP A 137 -6.44 14.30 9.67
N SER A 138 -7.76 14.43 9.45
CA SER A 138 -8.71 13.36 9.73
C SER A 138 -8.58 12.22 8.71
N THR A 139 -8.29 12.54 7.46
CA THR A 139 -8.03 11.55 6.41
C THR A 139 -6.74 10.80 6.71
N ARG A 140 -5.68 11.54 7.06
CA ARG A 140 -4.39 10.98 7.45
C ARG A 140 -4.51 10.02 8.63
N LEU A 141 -5.24 10.42 9.69
CA LEU A 141 -5.44 9.56 10.87
C LEU A 141 -6.14 8.24 10.52
N ARG A 142 -7.12 8.27 9.61
CA ARG A 142 -7.83 7.06 9.14
C ARG A 142 -6.94 6.15 8.31
N GLN A 143 -6.08 6.71 7.46
CA GLN A 143 -5.08 5.95 6.71
C GLN A 143 -4.06 5.31 7.65
N GLU A 144 -3.57 6.04 8.66
CA GLU A 144 -2.67 5.49 9.68
C GLU A 144 -3.33 4.37 10.50
N TYR A 145 -4.62 4.53 10.87
CA TYR A 145 -5.42 3.47 11.49
C TYR A 145 -5.55 2.23 10.59
N LEU A 146 -5.85 2.41 9.31
CA LEU A 146 -5.96 1.33 8.35
C LEU A 146 -4.62 0.59 8.19
N LEU A 147 -3.51 1.32 8.07
CA LEU A 147 -2.18 0.72 7.97
C LEU A 147 -1.84 -0.08 9.24
N GLY A 148 -2.02 0.52 10.41
CA GLY A 148 -1.69 -0.11 11.69
C GLY A 148 -2.62 -1.30 12.01
N VAL A 149 -3.92 -1.06 12.16
CA VAL A 149 -4.88 -2.09 12.55
C VAL A 149 -5.15 -3.06 11.41
N GLY A 150 -5.36 -2.54 10.19
CA GLY A 150 -5.58 -3.36 9.00
C GLY A 150 -4.36 -4.21 8.67
N GLY A 151 -3.15 -3.67 8.76
CA GLY A 151 -1.95 -4.47 8.50
C GLY A 151 -1.72 -5.58 9.52
N ILE A 152 -2.08 -5.38 10.80
CA ILE A 152 -2.13 -6.50 11.77
C ILE A 152 -3.18 -7.55 11.38
N ARG A 153 -4.31 -7.15 10.80
CA ARG A 153 -5.30 -8.11 10.25
C ARG A 153 -4.75 -8.86 9.05
N VAL A 154 -3.98 -8.21 8.17
CA VAL A 154 -3.26 -8.87 7.07
C VAL A 154 -2.32 -9.93 7.62
N LEU A 155 -1.43 -9.58 8.56
CA LEU A 155 -0.48 -10.53 9.17
C LEU A 155 -1.19 -11.73 9.79
N LYS A 156 -2.32 -11.53 10.46
CA LYS A 156 -3.15 -12.62 10.99
C LYS A 156 -3.72 -13.51 9.89
N ALA A 157 -4.21 -12.93 8.81
CA ALA A 157 -4.82 -13.67 7.71
C ALA A 157 -3.79 -14.54 6.95
N ILE A 158 -2.54 -14.07 6.84
CA ILE A 158 -1.46 -14.80 6.16
C ILE A 158 -0.69 -15.76 7.08
N GLY A 159 -1.03 -15.83 8.38
CA GLY A 159 -0.42 -16.75 9.33
C GLY A 159 0.88 -16.26 9.99
N GLU A 160 1.24 -14.98 9.82
CA GLU A 160 2.46 -14.36 10.34
C GLU A 160 2.27 -13.65 11.70
N TRP A 161 1.13 -13.89 12.37
CA TRP A 161 0.82 -13.31 13.68
C TRP A 161 0.51 -14.39 14.74
N PRO A 162 1.02 -14.26 15.99
CA PRO A 162 1.87 -13.18 16.50
C PRO A 162 3.30 -13.28 15.98
N LEU A 163 3.93 -12.13 15.74
CA LEU A 163 5.37 -12.07 15.44
C LEU A 163 6.12 -12.64 16.65
N LYS A 164 6.85 -13.73 16.44
CA LYS A 164 7.70 -14.35 17.48
C LYS A 164 9.10 -13.76 17.35
N GLY A 165 9.41 -12.83 18.26
CA GLY A 165 10.76 -12.35 18.53
C GLY A 165 11.44 -13.20 19.60
#